data_AF-A0A9X1MLF6-F1
#
_entry.id   AF-A0A9X1MLF6-F1
#
_cell.length_a   1.000
_cell.length_b   1.000
_cell.length_c   1.000
_cell.angle_alpha   90.00
_cell.angle_beta   90.00
_cell.angle_gamma   90.00
#
_symmetry.space_group_name_H-M   'P 1'
#
loop_
_entity.id
_entity.type
_entity.pdbx_description
1 polymer ?
#
loop_
_entity_poly.entity_id
_entity_poly.type
_entity_poly.pdbx_seq_one_letter_code
_entity_poly.pdbx_strand_id
1 'polypeptide(L)'
;MQMRCPHCSTVLEIQSPAGTQVQCPSCSGQFMVPDLAATPAAPPAPPVMQAPQPPTLQAPSLQTRPNAPGRRTPAPKKPKPAAPGAEGEATESDEEVSFFKKNEKLIFNIVAGGVGAVALFLVFAVGKYLFVGSGSVEEPDNTVATETNTNVGNKIQDVMDRAENDPDFYINWADATRKSLNIDGLKVKVHHVEWGEVRGQDERGELVTSGQPFMVVFLEIGNRSSKPIDFKTWYGTEFKSPAGFRTAQLSDEQRNVYYPLRFDDIAKLKWNTPEKTFEPKEDGTDSIVFDVGENFNPKTVQNLYLDLPGQAVGGGGSFRFKVPRSMIQGLD
;
A
#
# COMPACT_ATOMS: atom_id res chain seq x y z
N MET A 1 -24.81 -23.33 18.82
CA MET A 1 -24.43 -23.19 17.38
C MET A 1 -23.73 -21.86 17.18
N GLN A 2 -22.67 -21.79 16.37
CA GLN A 2 -21.99 -20.53 16.08
C GLN A 2 -22.58 -19.92 14.80
N MET A 3 -22.99 -18.66 14.84
CA MET A 3 -23.44 -17.92 13.66
C MET A 3 -23.01 -16.46 13.73
N ARG A 4 -22.82 -15.83 12.56
CA ARG A 4 -22.42 -14.42 12.47
C ARG A 4 -23.66 -13.53 12.50
N CYS A 5 -23.61 -12.46 13.29
CA CYS A 5 -24.68 -11.46 13.30
C CYS A 5 -24.75 -10.76 11.92
N PRO A 6 -25.92 -10.69 11.26
CA PRO A 6 -26.03 -10.06 9.94
C PRO A 6 -25.84 -8.54 9.97
N HIS A 7 -25.92 -7.91 11.15
CA HIS A 7 -25.79 -6.46 11.31
C HIS A 7 -24.35 -5.99 11.55
N CYS A 8 -23.53 -6.78 12.25
CA CYS A 8 -22.18 -6.37 12.65
C CYS A 8 -21.09 -7.43 12.49
N SER A 9 -21.42 -8.59 11.89
CA SER A 9 -20.49 -9.70 11.60
C SER A 9 -19.85 -10.38 12.83
N THR A 10 -20.20 -9.99 14.05
CA THR A 10 -19.71 -10.65 15.28
C THR A 10 -20.18 -12.11 15.32
N VAL A 11 -19.26 -13.03 15.64
CA VAL A 11 -19.57 -14.46 15.84
C VAL A 11 -20.27 -14.62 17.19
N LEU A 12 -21.49 -15.16 17.16
CA LEU A 12 -22.32 -15.39 18.34
C LEU A 12 -22.52 -16.88 18.55
N GLU A 13 -22.44 -17.30 19.82
CA GLU A 13 -22.85 -18.64 20.24
C GLU A 13 -24.33 -18.60 20.65
N ILE A 14 -25.19 -19.13 19.79
CA ILE A 14 -26.64 -19.11 19.99
C ILE A 14 -27.11 -20.49 20.46
N GLN A 15 -27.88 -20.51 21.55
CA GLN A 15 -28.53 -21.71 22.11
C GLN A 15 -30.04 -21.75 21.82
N SER A 16 -30.61 -20.69 21.24
CA SER A 16 -32.03 -20.60 20.93
C SER A 16 -32.39 -21.46 19.71
N PRO A 17 -33.59 -22.07 19.68
CA PRO A 17 -34.03 -22.91 18.56
C PRO A 17 -34.22 -22.09 17.26
N ALA A 18 -34.17 -22.77 16.12
CA ALA A 18 -34.49 -22.20 14.82
C ALA A 18 -35.85 -21.47 14.83
N GLY A 19 -35.95 -20.38 14.07
CA GLY A 19 -37.14 -19.53 14.02
C GLY A 19 -37.32 -18.56 15.18
N THR A 20 -36.46 -18.61 16.21
CA THR A 20 -36.51 -17.61 17.29
C THR A 20 -35.83 -16.31 16.90
N GLN A 21 -36.42 -15.20 17.36
CA GLN A 21 -35.80 -13.88 17.24
C GLN A 21 -34.79 -13.69 18.38
N VAL A 22 -33.55 -13.39 18.01
CA VAL A 22 -32.43 -13.16 18.93
C VAL A 22 -31.88 -11.76 18.75
N GLN A 23 -31.43 -11.15 19.84
CA GLN A 23 -30.83 -9.82 19.83
C GLN A 23 -29.31 -9.94 20.00
N CYS A 24 -28.54 -9.33 19.09
CA CYS A 24 -27.09 -9.33 19.19
C CYS A 24 -26.63 -8.50 20.41
N PRO A 25 -25.82 -9.05 21.33
CA PRO A 25 -25.31 -8.29 22.47
C PRO A 25 -24.32 -7.18 22.07
N SER A 26 -23.70 -7.28 20.89
CA SER A 26 -22.67 -6.33 20.44
C SER A 26 -23.25 -5.09 19.76
N CYS A 27 -24.34 -5.22 19.01
CA CYS A 27 -24.93 -4.10 18.24
C CYS A 27 -26.42 -3.88 18.50
N SER A 28 -27.04 -4.67 19.39
CA SER A 28 -28.48 -4.66 19.68
C SER A 28 -29.41 -4.96 18.50
N GLY A 29 -28.87 -5.32 17.33
CA GLY A 29 -29.65 -5.72 16.16
C GLY A 29 -30.39 -7.04 16.38
N GLN A 30 -31.66 -7.08 16.03
CA GLN A 30 -32.50 -8.28 16.11
C GLN A 30 -32.48 -9.03 14.78
N PHE A 31 -32.44 -10.36 14.83
CA PHE A 31 -32.51 -11.23 13.65
C PHE A 31 -33.14 -12.57 14.02
N MET A 32 -33.68 -13.29 13.04
CA MET A 32 -34.17 -14.66 13.26
C MET A 32 -33.07 -15.68 13.07
N VAL A 33 -33.05 -16.71 13.93
CA VAL A 33 -32.20 -17.88 13.75
C VAL A 33 -32.72 -18.68 12.54
N PRO A 34 -31.95 -18.84 11.45
CA PRO A 34 -32.40 -19.57 10.28
C PRO A 34 -32.68 -21.02 10.63
N ASP A 35 -33.77 -21.55 10.08
CA ASP A 35 -34.05 -22.98 10.13
C ASP A 35 -33.10 -23.68 9.16
N LEU A 36 -31.94 -24.06 9.69
CA LEU A 36 -31.03 -24.98 9.02
C LEU A 36 -31.74 -26.33 9.01
N ALA A 37 -32.56 -26.54 7.99
CA ALA A 37 -33.28 -27.78 7.74
C ALA A 37 -32.37 -28.95 8.08
N ALA A 38 -32.79 -29.76 9.05
CA ALA A 38 -32.04 -30.88 9.56
C ALA A 38 -31.44 -31.65 8.38
N THR A 39 -30.11 -31.71 8.33
CA THR A 39 -29.39 -32.49 7.32
C THR A 39 -30.05 -33.87 7.27
N PRO A 40 -30.61 -34.30 6.12
CA PRO A 40 -31.31 -35.57 6.04
C PRO A 40 -30.37 -36.65 6.55
N ALA A 41 -30.85 -37.44 7.51
CA ALA A 41 -30.08 -38.50 8.14
C ALA A 41 -29.44 -39.36 7.03
N ALA A 42 -28.11 -39.47 7.08
CA ALA A 42 -27.36 -40.22 6.09
C ALA A 42 -27.95 -41.64 5.99
N PRO A 43 -28.23 -42.15 4.76
CA PRO A 43 -28.72 -43.50 4.59
C PRO A 43 -27.73 -44.50 5.22
N PRO A 44 -28.25 -45.61 5.80
CA PRO A 44 -27.41 -46.60 6.46
C PRO A 44 -26.32 -47.09 5.51
N ALA A 45 -25.07 -47.00 5.96
CA ALA A 45 -23.92 -47.39 5.17
C ALA A 45 -24.07 -48.85 4.72
N PRO A 46 -23.86 -49.17 3.42
CA PRO A 46 -23.86 -50.54 2.95
C PRO A 46 -22.76 -51.36 3.66
N PRO A 47 -22.96 -52.67 3.85
CA PRO A 47 -21.98 -53.53 4.49
C PRO A 47 -20.65 -53.47 3.73
N VAL A 48 -19.59 -53.09 4.47
CA VAL A 48 -18.23 -52.96 3.96
C VAL A 48 -17.72 -54.36 3.57
N MET A 49 -17.72 -54.66 2.28
CA MET A 49 -16.87 -55.72 1.74
C MET A 49 -15.42 -55.30 1.95
N GLN A 50 -14.69 -56.08 2.74
CA GLN A 50 -13.27 -55.87 3.01
C GLN A 50 -12.50 -55.84 1.69
N ALA A 51 -11.98 -54.67 1.33
CA ALA A 51 -11.01 -54.55 0.27
C ALA A 51 -9.71 -55.30 0.67
N PRO A 52 -9.04 -55.99 -0.26
CA PRO A 52 -7.76 -56.62 -0.01
C PRO A 52 -6.76 -55.59 0.50
N GLN A 53 -6.09 -55.91 1.61
CA GLN A 53 -5.01 -55.08 2.16
C GLN A 53 -3.93 -54.86 1.10
N PRO A 54 -3.54 -53.60 0.80
CA PRO A 54 -2.42 -53.34 -0.08
C PRO A 54 -1.12 -53.84 0.55
N PRO A 55 -0.18 -54.35 -0.26
CA PRO A 55 1.11 -54.83 0.22
C PRO A 55 1.88 -53.70 0.92
N THR A 56 2.39 -54.01 2.11
CA THR A 56 3.26 -53.16 2.91
C THR A 56 4.55 -52.86 2.15
N LEU A 57 4.61 -51.70 1.48
CA LEU A 57 5.85 -51.13 0.97
C LEU A 57 6.69 -50.67 2.16
N GLN A 58 7.77 -51.42 2.43
CA GLN A 58 8.79 -51.09 3.41
C GLN A 58 9.42 -49.74 3.05
N ALA A 59 9.48 -48.83 4.03
CA ALA A 59 10.13 -47.54 3.90
C ALA A 59 11.64 -47.74 3.58
N PRO A 60 12.20 -47.01 2.60
CA PRO A 60 13.64 -47.04 2.34
C PRO A 60 14.40 -46.51 3.55
N SER A 61 15.40 -47.28 3.99
CA SER A 61 16.34 -46.85 5.03
C SER A 61 17.14 -45.65 4.53
N LEU A 62 17.11 -44.56 5.31
CA LEU A 62 17.95 -43.38 5.13
C LEU A 62 19.43 -43.77 5.20
N GLN A 63 20.08 -43.90 4.04
CA GLN A 63 21.53 -43.97 3.94
C GLN A 63 22.11 -42.58 4.23
N THR A 64 22.85 -42.50 5.33
CA THR A 64 23.67 -41.36 5.72
C THR A 64 24.71 -41.07 4.63
N ARG A 65 24.63 -39.86 4.07
CA ARG A 65 25.57 -39.37 3.06
C ARG A 65 26.98 -39.23 3.66
N PRO A 66 28.05 -39.65 2.97
CA PRO A 66 29.43 -39.43 3.41
C PRO A 66 29.79 -37.94 3.40
N ASN A 67 30.51 -37.51 4.44
CA ASN A 67 31.10 -36.19 4.58
C ASN A 67 31.95 -35.82 3.34
N ALA A 68 31.63 -34.70 2.71
CA ALA A 68 32.44 -34.13 1.65
C ALA A 68 33.73 -33.52 2.22
N PRO A 69 34.90 -33.72 1.58
CA PRO A 69 36.17 -33.19 2.06
C PRO A 69 36.29 -31.68 1.83
N GLY A 70 36.66 -30.99 2.91
CA GLY A 70 37.12 -29.61 3.07
C GLY A 70 37.25 -28.72 1.83
N ARG A 71 36.32 -27.77 1.70
CA ARG A 71 36.49 -26.58 0.88
C ARG A 71 37.36 -25.58 1.66
N ARG A 72 38.62 -25.44 1.25
CA ARG A 72 39.55 -24.41 1.76
C ARG A 72 38.99 -23.02 1.47
N THR A 73 38.73 -22.27 2.53
CA THR A 73 38.47 -20.82 2.51
C THR A 73 39.72 -20.07 2.05
N PRO A 74 39.63 -19.13 1.09
CA PRO A 74 40.75 -18.26 0.76
C PRO A 74 41.00 -17.25 1.88
N ALA A 75 42.28 -17.05 2.19
CA ALA A 75 42.78 -16.19 3.25
C ALA A 75 42.36 -14.72 3.08
N PRO A 76 42.18 -13.97 4.18
CA PRO A 76 41.88 -12.54 4.15
C PRO A 76 43.07 -11.75 3.58
N LYS A 77 42.80 -10.94 2.55
CA LYS A 77 43.78 -9.99 2.00
C LYS A 77 44.09 -8.94 3.07
N LYS A 78 45.39 -8.83 3.40
CA LYS A 78 45.96 -7.78 4.27
C LYS A 78 45.53 -6.38 3.78
N PRO A 79 45.14 -5.47 4.69
CA PRO A 79 44.97 -4.07 4.36
C PRO A 79 46.30 -3.45 3.94
N LYS A 80 46.27 -2.70 2.84
CA LYS A 80 47.39 -1.95 2.28
C LYS A 80 47.74 -0.78 3.23
N PRO A 81 49.01 -0.56 3.58
CA PRO A 81 49.42 0.56 4.44
C PRO A 81 49.13 1.91 3.78
N ALA A 82 48.58 2.83 4.58
CA ALA A 82 48.47 4.24 4.24
C ALA A 82 49.87 4.85 4.10
N ALA A 83 50.10 5.56 2.99
CA ALA A 83 51.29 6.37 2.81
C ALA A 83 51.16 7.65 3.67
N PRO A 84 52.23 8.06 4.38
CA PRO A 84 52.30 9.33 5.07
C PRO A 84 52.90 10.42 4.16
N GLY A 85 52.40 11.65 4.32
CA GLY A 85 53.17 12.86 4.01
C GLY A 85 52.79 13.58 2.71
N ALA A 86 52.09 14.70 2.88
CA ALA A 86 52.35 15.93 2.15
C ALA A 86 51.79 17.10 2.97
N GLU A 87 52.63 17.58 3.89
CA GLU A 87 52.59 18.97 4.35
C GLU A 87 52.97 19.87 3.15
N GLY A 88 52.24 20.96 2.99
CA GLY A 88 52.48 22.06 2.06
C GLY A 88 51.45 23.14 2.39
N GLU A 89 51.76 23.99 3.36
CA GLU A 89 52.23 25.37 3.14
C GLU A 89 51.30 26.23 2.29
N ALA A 90 50.63 27.13 3.00
CA ALA A 90 50.45 28.54 2.69
C ALA A 90 50.47 28.98 1.21
N THR A 91 49.34 29.51 0.75
CA THR A 91 49.37 30.77 -0.02
C THR A 91 48.06 31.52 0.16
N GLU A 92 48.14 32.67 0.83
CA GLU A 92 47.22 33.79 0.65
C GLU A 92 47.12 34.14 -0.84
N SER A 93 45.90 34.34 -1.34
CA SER A 93 45.67 35.33 -2.39
C SER A 93 44.22 35.78 -2.33
N ASP A 94 44.05 36.95 -1.72
CA ASP A 94 42.96 37.86 -2.01
C ASP A 94 42.95 38.17 -3.52
N GLU A 95 41.94 37.70 -4.24
CA GLU A 95 41.49 38.36 -5.47
C GLU A 95 39.98 38.64 -5.35
N GLU A 96 39.71 39.76 -4.71
CA GLU A 96 38.43 40.45 -4.69
C GLU A 96 38.10 40.91 -6.13
N VAL A 97 37.37 40.08 -6.87
CA VAL A 97 37.00 40.38 -8.25
C VAL A 97 35.97 41.51 -8.26
N SER A 98 36.46 42.68 -8.68
CA SER A 98 35.72 43.92 -8.92
C SER A 98 34.67 43.76 -10.04
N PHE A 99 33.54 43.10 -9.75
CA PHE A 99 32.45 42.88 -10.72
C PHE A 99 31.41 44.01 -10.74
N PHE A 100 31.43 44.92 -9.77
CA PHE A 100 30.35 45.90 -9.58
C PHE A 100 30.52 47.26 -10.28
N LYS A 101 31.65 47.55 -10.93
CA LYS A 101 31.88 48.88 -11.56
C LYS A 101 31.52 49.00 -13.04
N LYS A 102 31.02 47.95 -13.69
CA LYS A 102 30.73 47.99 -15.15
C LYS A 102 29.25 48.11 -15.55
N ASN A 103 28.30 48.02 -14.61
CA ASN A 103 26.86 47.99 -14.90
C ASN A 103 26.05 49.19 -14.38
N GLU A 104 26.68 50.25 -13.89
CA GLU A 104 25.98 51.43 -13.34
C GLU A 104 25.13 52.18 -14.39
N LYS A 105 25.56 52.18 -15.66
CA LYS A 105 24.78 52.79 -16.75
C LYS A 105 23.58 51.95 -17.24
N LEU A 106 23.50 50.67 -16.90
CA LEU A 106 22.40 49.80 -17.33
C LEU A 106 21.23 49.81 -16.33
N ILE A 107 21.51 50.07 -15.05
CA ILE A 107 20.51 50.13 -13.98
C ILE A 107 19.62 51.38 -14.12
N PHE A 108 20.17 52.51 -14.57
CA PHE A 108 19.40 53.76 -14.70
C PHE A 108 18.29 53.70 -15.78
N ASN A 109 18.47 52.91 -16.85
CA ASN A 109 17.44 52.76 -17.89
C ASN A 109 16.31 51.78 -17.49
N ILE A 110 16.56 50.87 -16.54
CA ILE A 110 15.53 49.93 -16.04
C ILE A 110 14.61 50.62 -15.02
N VAL A 111 15.13 51.56 -14.22
CA VAL A 111 14.33 52.26 -13.21
C VAL A 111 13.32 53.23 -13.86
N ALA A 112 13.65 53.87 -14.98
CA ALA A 112 12.71 54.75 -15.69
C ALA A 112 11.59 53.99 -16.44
N GLY A 113 11.84 52.75 -16.89
CA GLY A 113 10.83 51.89 -17.53
C GLY A 113 9.97 51.08 -16.55
N GLY A 114 10.50 50.75 -15.36
CA GLY A 114 9.84 49.88 -14.38
C GLY A 114 8.65 50.53 -13.66
N VAL A 115 8.68 51.85 -13.43
CA VAL A 115 7.60 52.55 -12.70
C VAL A 115 6.31 52.58 -13.52
N GLY A 116 6.41 52.69 -14.86
CA GLY A 116 5.25 52.67 -15.75
C GLY A 116 4.52 51.33 -15.76
N ALA A 117 5.27 50.21 -15.79
CA ALA A 117 4.69 48.87 -15.80
C ALA A 117 3.97 48.52 -14.49
N VAL A 118 4.54 48.92 -13.34
CA VAL A 118 3.92 48.68 -12.02
C VAL A 118 2.63 49.50 -11.85
N ALA A 119 2.63 50.77 -12.28
CA ALA A 119 1.43 51.60 -12.24
C ALA A 119 0.31 51.04 -13.14
N LEU A 120 0.66 50.56 -14.34
CA LEU A 120 -0.31 49.99 -15.28
C LEU A 120 -0.88 48.67 -14.76
N PHE A 121 -0.06 47.82 -14.11
CA PHE A 121 -0.52 46.59 -13.47
C PHE A 121 -1.45 46.87 -12.28
N LEU A 122 -1.17 47.90 -11.47
CA LEU A 122 -2.04 48.32 -10.37
C LEU A 122 -3.38 48.88 -10.87
N VAL A 123 -3.39 49.66 -11.96
CA VAL A 123 -4.64 50.14 -12.57
C VAL A 123 -5.47 48.99 -13.12
N PHE A 124 -4.86 47.98 -13.73
CA PHE A 124 -5.58 46.78 -14.17
C PHE A 124 -6.10 45.94 -13.01
N ALA A 125 -5.33 45.78 -11.93
CA ALA A 125 -5.74 45.04 -10.75
C ALA A 125 -6.93 45.72 -10.04
N VAL A 126 -6.87 47.05 -9.84
CA VAL A 126 -7.95 47.83 -9.23
C VAL A 126 -9.16 47.91 -10.16
N GLY A 127 -8.94 48.08 -11.47
CA GLY A 127 -10.01 48.05 -12.48
C GLY A 127 -10.75 46.72 -12.50
N LYS A 128 -10.04 45.60 -12.43
CA LYS A 128 -10.68 44.28 -12.27
C LYS A 128 -11.44 44.17 -10.96
N TYR A 129 -10.89 44.68 -9.85
CA TYR A 129 -11.54 44.62 -8.55
C TYR A 129 -12.80 45.49 -8.46
N LEU A 130 -12.87 46.60 -9.21
CA LEU A 130 -14.04 47.49 -9.24
C LEU A 130 -15.10 47.10 -10.28
N PHE A 131 -14.70 46.52 -11.42
CA PHE A 131 -15.64 46.03 -12.44
C PHE A 131 -16.17 44.62 -12.17
N VAL A 132 -15.41 43.77 -11.48
CA VAL A 132 -15.91 42.50 -10.94
C VAL A 132 -16.58 42.82 -9.60
N GLY A 133 -17.71 43.51 -9.71
CA GLY A 133 -18.63 43.70 -8.61
C GLY A 133 -19.00 42.36 -7.99
N SER A 134 -19.30 42.43 -6.71
CA SER A 134 -19.64 41.41 -5.72
C SER A 134 -20.85 40.53 -6.07
N GLY A 135 -20.90 39.98 -7.29
CA GLY A 135 -21.73 38.84 -7.62
C GLY A 135 -20.94 37.60 -7.22
N SER A 136 -21.20 37.07 -6.03
CA SER A 136 -20.84 35.69 -5.69
C SER A 136 -21.59 34.78 -6.65
N VAL A 137 -20.98 34.53 -7.82
CA VAL A 137 -21.31 33.37 -8.63
C VAL A 137 -20.93 32.20 -7.74
N GLU A 138 -21.94 31.54 -7.18
CA GLU A 138 -21.80 30.19 -6.66
C GLU A 138 -21.33 29.34 -7.85
N GLU A 139 -20.01 29.23 -8.03
CA GLU A 139 -19.46 28.13 -8.79
C GLU A 139 -20.01 26.85 -8.15
N PRO A 140 -20.54 25.90 -8.94
CA PRO A 140 -20.93 24.61 -8.38
C PRO A 140 -19.71 24.08 -7.64
N ASP A 141 -19.84 23.96 -6.32
CA ASP A 141 -18.83 23.45 -5.42
C ASP A 141 -18.60 22.00 -5.83
N ASN A 142 -17.69 21.81 -6.79
CA ASN A 142 -17.14 20.52 -7.14
C ASN A 142 -16.39 20.07 -5.88
N THR A 143 -17.14 19.44 -4.99
CA THR A 143 -16.66 18.88 -3.73
C THR A 143 -15.72 17.75 -4.10
N VAL A 144 -14.47 18.12 -4.35
CA VAL A 144 -13.35 17.19 -4.42
C VAL A 144 -13.41 16.43 -3.12
N ALA A 145 -13.76 15.14 -3.19
CA ALA A 145 -13.82 14.26 -2.04
C ALA A 145 -12.42 14.17 -1.43
N THR A 146 -12.09 15.16 -0.61
CA THR A 146 -10.85 15.30 0.13
C THR A 146 -11.00 14.41 1.35
N GLU A 147 -10.81 13.12 1.09
CA GLU A 147 -10.22 12.05 1.91
C GLU A 147 -10.78 11.74 3.31
N THR A 148 -11.65 12.54 3.91
CA THR A 148 -12.02 12.32 5.34
C THR A 148 -13.37 11.65 5.55
N ASN A 149 -14.32 11.73 4.62
CA ASN A 149 -15.72 11.28 4.87
C ASN A 149 -16.25 10.12 4.00
N THR A 150 -15.49 9.63 3.01
CA THR A 150 -15.93 8.49 2.14
C THR A 150 -15.32 7.13 2.52
N ASN A 151 -14.60 7.06 3.63
CA ASN A 151 -13.85 5.87 4.03
C ASN A 151 -14.63 4.97 5.01
N VAL A 152 -15.86 4.59 4.65
CA VAL A 152 -16.66 3.63 5.44
C VAL A 152 -16.56 2.24 4.82
N GLY A 153 -15.71 1.38 5.40
CA GLY A 153 -15.58 -0.02 5.04
C GLY A 153 -14.52 -0.34 3.97
N ASN A 154 -14.10 -1.60 3.95
CA ASN A 154 -13.21 -2.21 2.97
C ASN A 154 -13.90 -2.40 1.61
N LYS A 155 -14.23 -1.29 0.92
CA LYS A 155 -15.00 -1.38 -0.31
C LYS A 155 -14.53 -0.37 -1.36
N ILE A 156 -13.36 -0.66 -1.92
CA ILE A 156 -12.88 -0.05 -3.16
C ILE A 156 -13.96 -0.03 -4.26
N GLN A 157 -14.85 -1.05 -4.29
CA GLN A 157 -15.99 -1.08 -5.20
C GLN A 157 -17.04 -0.03 -4.91
N ASP A 158 -17.54 0.10 -3.68
CA ASP A 158 -18.53 1.14 -3.36
C ASP A 158 -18.00 2.54 -3.73
N VAL A 159 -16.69 2.75 -3.57
CA VAL A 159 -16.04 3.99 -3.99
C VAL A 159 -16.06 4.12 -5.52
N MET A 160 -15.64 3.09 -6.28
CA MET A 160 -15.68 3.07 -7.75
C MET A 160 -17.11 3.22 -8.31
N ASP A 161 -18.06 2.47 -7.78
CA ASP A 161 -19.48 2.50 -8.13
C ASP A 161 -20.05 3.89 -7.90
N ARG A 162 -19.75 4.50 -6.75
CA ARG A 162 -20.17 5.87 -6.48
C ARG A 162 -19.60 6.83 -7.50
N ALA A 163 -18.31 6.70 -7.86
CA ALA A 163 -17.69 7.61 -8.83
C ALA A 163 -18.23 7.49 -10.26
N GLU A 164 -18.85 6.37 -10.58
CA GLU A 164 -19.53 6.18 -11.86
C GLU A 164 -20.96 6.71 -11.84
N ASN A 165 -21.67 6.55 -10.72
CA ASN A 165 -23.10 6.82 -10.62
C ASN A 165 -23.45 8.21 -10.04
N ASP A 166 -22.51 8.85 -9.35
CA ASP A 166 -22.67 10.17 -8.73
C ASP A 166 -21.76 11.16 -9.46
N PRO A 167 -22.31 12.03 -10.35
CA PRO A 167 -21.50 12.95 -11.15
C PRO A 167 -20.74 13.98 -10.30
N ASP A 168 -21.18 14.20 -9.06
CA ASP A 168 -20.54 15.12 -8.11
C ASP A 168 -19.45 14.42 -7.29
N PHE A 169 -19.30 13.08 -7.41
CA PHE A 169 -18.29 12.30 -6.73
C PHE A 169 -17.26 11.75 -7.74
N TYR A 170 -16.00 12.13 -7.58
CA TYR A 170 -14.92 11.57 -8.38
C TYR A 170 -13.77 11.07 -7.52
N ILE A 171 -13.14 9.98 -7.95
CA ILE A 171 -11.94 9.44 -7.30
C ILE A 171 -10.71 9.91 -8.06
N ASN A 172 -9.80 10.56 -7.34
CA ASN A 172 -8.51 10.89 -7.88
C ASN A 172 -7.53 9.71 -7.74
N TRP A 173 -7.52 8.83 -8.74
CA TRP A 173 -6.53 7.76 -8.83
C TRP A 173 -5.18 8.32 -9.32
N ALA A 174 -4.14 8.21 -8.50
CA ALA A 174 -2.79 8.57 -8.91
C ALA A 174 -2.21 7.51 -9.85
N ASP A 175 -1.77 7.93 -11.04
CA ASP A 175 -1.01 7.08 -11.94
C ASP A 175 0.33 6.68 -11.30
N ALA A 176 0.45 5.40 -10.95
CA ALA A 176 1.57 4.82 -10.23
C ALA A 176 2.92 4.97 -10.97
N THR A 177 2.91 5.09 -12.30
CA THR A 177 4.15 5.24 -13.09
C THR A 177 4.83 6.59 -12.91
N ARG A 178 4.06 7.60 -12.51
CA ARG A 178 4.50 9.01 -12.52
C ARG A 178 4.38 9.68 -11.16
N LYS A 179 3.43 9.25 -10.34
CA LYS A 179 3.05 9.97 -9.12
C LYS A 179 3.40 9.17 -7.88
N SER A 180 3.89 9.91 -6.89
CA SER A 180 3.83 9.53 -5.48
C SER A 180 2.70 10.32 -4.82
N LEU A 181 2.04 9.73 -3.84
CA LEU A 181 1.08 10.42 -2.98
C LEU A 181 1.75 10.81 -1.67
N ASN A 182 1.26 11.87 -1.03
CA ASN A 182 1.74 12.34 0.26
C ASN A 182 0.54 12.66 1.16
N ILE A 183 0.40 11.93 2.26
CA ILE A 183 -0.65 12.13 3.27
C ILE A 183 0.07 12.23 4.62
N ASP A 184 -0.24 13.29 5.38
CA ASP A 184 0.34 13.57 6.70
C ASP A 184 1.89 13.53 6.72
N GLY A 185 2.51 13.91 5.60
CA GLY A 185 3.96 13.95 5.45
C GLY A 185 4.61 12.61 5.07
N LEU A 186 3.86 11.51 5.05
CA LEU A 186 4.35 10.24 4.49
C LEU A 186 4.16 10.22 2.98
N LYS A 187 5.26 10.18 2.24
CA LYS A 187 5.28 9.95 0.80
C LYS A 187 5.23 8.45 0.52
N VAL A 188 4.28 8.03 -0.30
CA VAL A 188 4.15 6.64 -0.78
C VAL A 188 4.24 6.63 -2.31
N LYS A 189 4.98 5.67 -2.85
CA LYS A 189 5.09 5.44 -4.29
C LYS A 189 5.07 3.94 -4.56
N VAL A 190 4.30 3.52 -5.56
CA VAL A 190 4.36 2.14 -6.06
C VAL A 190 5.64 2.01 -6.89
N HIS A 191 6.53 1.10 -6.49
CA HIS A 191 7.74 0.81 -7.24
C HIS A 191 7.43 -0.06 -8.46
N HIS A 192 6.84 -1.23 -8.20
CA HIS A 192 6.41 -2.20 -9.20
C HIS A 192 5.45 -3.20 -8.56
N VAL A 193 4.88 -4.05 -9.40
CA VAL A 193 4.06 -5.18 -8.99
C VAL A 193 4.67 -6.44 -9.60
N GLU A 194 4.72 -7.52 -8.82
CA GLU A 194 5.25 -8.82 -9.27
C GLU A 194 4.11 -9.85 -9.26
N TRP A 195 4.00 -10.61 -10.35
CA TRP A 195 3.22 -11.83 -10.42
C TRP A 195 4.15 -13.03 -10.33
N GLY A 196 4.07 -13.80 -9.26
CA GLY A 196 4.97 -14.94 -9.06
C GLY A 196 4.91 -15.54 -7.66
N GLU A 197 5.70 -16.57 -7.43
CA GLU A 197 5.82 -17.18 -6.11
C GLU A 197 6.37 -16.18 -5.09
N VAL A 198 5.73 -16.12 -3.92
CA VAL A 198 6.22 -15.32 -2.81
C VAL A 198 7.36 -16.05 -2.16
N ARG A 199 8.49 -15.34 -1.97
CA ARG A 199 9.67 -15.85 -1.30
C ARG A 199 9.93 -15.04 -0.04
N GLY A 200 10.24 -15.74 1.05
CA GLY A 200 10.58 -15.12 2.32
C GLY A 200 11.44 -16.03 3.17
N GLN A 201 11.68 -15.61 4.40
CA GLN A 201 12.37 -16.41 5.40
C GLN A 201 11.40 -16.79 6.51
N ASP A 202 11.48 -18.03 6.98
CA ASP A 202 10.77 -18.50 8.16
C ASP A 202 11.43 -17.99 9.46
N GLU A 203 10.93 -18.43 10.62
CA GLU A 203 11.48 -18.07 11.93
C GLU A 203 12.94 -18.55 12.14
N ARG A 204 13.39 -19.56 11.38
CA ARG A 204 14.75 -20.10 11.42
C ARG A 204 15.69 -19.41 10.43
N GLY A 205 15.16 -18.51 9.61
CA GLY A 205 15.90 -17.85 8.53
C GLY A 205 16.04 -18.71 7.27
N GLU A 206 15.37 -19.86 7.20
CA GLU A 206 15.35 -20.73 6.03
C GLU A 206 14.47 -20.11 4.94
N LEU A 207 14.89 -20.26 3.69
CA LEU A 207 14.13 -19.73 2.56
C LEU A 207 12.88 -20.60 2.34
N VAL A 208 11.72 -19.97 2.39
CA VAL A 208 10.42 -20.59 2.11
C VAL A 208 9.77 -19.93 0.89
N THR A 209 8.95 -20.69 0.19
CA THR A 209 8.26 -20.29 -1.04
C THR A 209 6.81 -20.69 -0.99
N SER A 210 5.92 -19.83 -1.49
CA SER A 210 4.47 -20.06 -1.43
C SER A 210 3.94 -21.21 -2.31
N GLY A 211 4.75 -21.72 -3.25
CA GLY A 211 4.40 -22.85 -4.13
C GLY A 211 3.34 -22.56 -5.20
N GLN A 212 2.73 -21.38 -5.17
CA GLN A 212 1.81 -20.86 -6.18
C GLN A 212 2.01 -19.35 -6.35
N PRO A 213 1.62 -18.76 -7.49
CA PRO A 213 1.82 -17.35 -7.74
C PRO A 213 0.82 -16.46 -7.00
N PHE A 214 1.29 -15.28 -6.58
CA PHE A 214 0.50 -14.22 -5.95
C PHE A 214 0.81 -12.89 -6.62
N MET A 215 -0.02 -11.88 -6.32
CA MET A 215 0.27 -10.51 -6.70
C MET A 215 0.98 -9.80 -5.54
N VAL A 216 2.23 -9.38 -5.76
CA VAL A 216 3.02 -8.67 -4.75
C VAL A 216 3.23 -7.22 -5.17
N VAL A 217 2.72 -6.29 -4.38
CA VAL A 217 2.89 -4.86 -4.61
C VAL A 217 4.07 -4.36 -3.78
N PHE A 218 5.09 -3.80 -4.43
CA PHE A 218 6.25 -3.21 -3.78
C PHE A 218 6.14 -1.70 -3.71
N LEU A 219 6.35 -1.14 -2.51
CA LEU A 219 6.19 0.26 -2.19
C LEU A 219 7.51 0.87 -1.75
N GLU A 220 7.76 2.11 -2.21
CA GLU A 220 8.73 3.02 -1.63
C GLU A 220 8.00 3.98 -0.69
N ILE A 221 8.53 4.13 0.52
CA ILE A 221 7.99 4.99 1.56
C ILE A 221 9.06 6.01 1.92
N GLY A 222 8.65 7.24 2.20
CA GLY A 222 9.57 8.25 2.68
C GLY A 222 8.90 9.28 3.58
N ASN A 223 9.52 9.59 4.71
CA ASN A 223 9.08 10.68 5.56
C ASN A 223 9.52 12.00 4.92
N ARG A 224 8.56 12.85 4.57
CA ARG A 224 8.75 14.20 4.04
C ARG A 224 8.27 15.29 5.00
N SER A 225 7.86 14.90 6.19
CA SER A 225 7.57 15.83 7.28
C SER A 225 8.86 16.28 8.00
N SER A 226 8.72 17.23 8.92
CA SER A 226 9.77 17.65 9.84
C SER A 226 9.77 16.88 11.17
N LYS A 227 8.88 15.91 11.34
CA LYS A 227 8.70 15.13 12.58
C LYS A 227 8.87 13.63 12.31
N PRO A 228 9.21 12.82 13.31
CA PRO A 228 9.14 11.37 13.18
C PRO A 228 7.71 10.91 12.84
N ILE A 229 7.57 9.85 12.06
CA ILE A 229 6.29 9.22 11.70
C ILE A 229 6.34 7.75 12.10
N ASP A 230 5.42 7.33 12.97
CA ASP A 230 5.24 5.92 13.29
C ASP A 230 4.47 5.24 12.16
N PHE A 231 5.11 4.28 11.51
CA PHE A 231 4.57 3.52 10.39
C PHE A 231 4.31 2.08 10.79
N LYS A 232 3.19 1.55 10.30
CA LYS A 232 2.83 0.14 10.33
C LYS A 232 2.56 -0.37 8.93
N THR A 233 3.12 -1.54 8.61
CA THR A 233 2.95 -2.20 7.30
C THR A 233 1.48 -2.37 6.94
N TRP A 234 1.17 -2.28 5.65
CA TRP A 234 -0.13 -2.68 5.13
C TRP A 234 -0.25 -4.21 4.96
N TYR A 235 0.87 -4.95 4.99
CA TYR A 235 0.91 -6.39 4.84
C TYR A 235 0.23 -7.11 6.00
N GLY A 236 -0.94 -7.69 5.73
CA GLY A 236 -1.71 -8.45 6.72
C GLY A 236 -2.18 -7.62 7.92
N THR A 237 -2.20 -6.30 7.80
CA THR A 237 -2.65 -5.40 8.87
C THR A 237 -4.09 -4.96 8.63
N GLU A 238 -4.90 -5.07 9.68
CA GLU A 238 -6.19 -4.42 9.78
C GLU A 238 -6.08 -3.16 10.64
N PHE A 239 -6.58 -2.06 10.11
CA PHE A 239 -6.58 -0.75 10.73
C PHE A 239 -7.98 -0.42 11.23
N LYS A 240 -8.08 0.05 12.47
CA LYS A 240 -9.34 0.55 13.02
C LYS A 240 -9.54 2.00 12.56
N SER A 241 -10.70 2.28 11.96
CA SER A 241 -11.16 3.63 11.64
C SER A 241 -12.48 3.91 12.37
N PRO A 242 -12.93 5.19 12.46
CA PRO A 242 -14.27 5.51 12.98
C PRO A 242 -15.39 4.77 12.26
N ALA A 243 -15.15 4.38 11.01
CA ALA A 243 -16.11 3.78 10.12
C ALA A 243 -16.01 2.24 10.04
N GLY A 244 -15.17 1.63 10.87
CA GLY A 244 -14.93 0.18 10.92
C GLY A 244 -13.48 -0.20 10.62
N PHE A 245 -13.24 -1.50 10.48
CA PHE A 245 -11.92 -2.03 10.12
C PHE A 245 -11.62 -1.83 8.64
N ARG A 246 -10.37 -1.47 8.33
CA ARG A 246 -9.86 -1.28 6.98
C ARG A 246 -8.58 -2.07 6.77
N THR A 247 -8.33 -2.53 5.55
CA THR A 247 -7.07 -3.15 5.13
C THR A 247 -6.74 -2.67 3.73
N ALA A 248 -5.53 -2.94 3.25
CA ALA A 248 -5.18 -2.64 1.87
C ALA A 248 -6.10 -3.41 0.92
N GLN A 249 -6.45 -2.83 -0.22
CA GLN A 249 -7.26 -3.51 -1.23
C GLN A 249 -6.65 -3.33 -2.61
N LEU A 250 -6.78 -4.38 -3.41
CA LEU A 250 -6.43 -4.37 -4.82
C LEU A 250 -7.67 -4.74 -5.62
N SER A 251 -7.89 -4.08 -6.75
CA SER A 251 -8.95 -4.43 -7.69
C SER A 251 -8.48 -4.35 -9.14
N ASP A 252 -9.09 -5.11 -10.04
CA ASP A 252 -8.89 -4.99 -11.48
C ASP A 252 -9.99 -4.12 -12.14
N GLU A 253 -9.89 -3.92 -13.45
CA GLU A 253 -10.94 -3.19 -14.19
C GLU A 253 -12.29 -3.93 -14.29
N GLN A 254 -12.34 -5.24 -13.99
CA GLN A 254 -13.56 -6.04 -13.93
C GLN A 254 -14.23 -6.01 -12.55
N ARG A 255 -13.73 -5.19 -11.63
CA ARG A 255 -14.24 -5.05 -10.25
C ARG A 255 -14.07 -6.29 -9.39
N ASN A 256 -13.15 -7.19 -9.75
CA ASN A 256 -12.72 -8.23 -8.82
C ASN A 256 -11.92 -7.56 -7.71
N VAL A 257 -12.16 -7.94 -6.45
CA VAL A 257 -11.45 -7.40 -5.29
C VAL A 257 -10.58 -8.49 -4.69
N TYR A 258 -9.34 -8.13 -4.42
CA TYR A 258 -8.33 -8.99 -3.83
C TYR A 258 -7.92 -8.43 -2.48
N TYR A 259 -7.81 -9.32 -1.51
CA TYR A 259 -7.48 -8.98 -0.14
C TYR A 259 -6.03 -9.38 0.16
N PRO A 260 -5.37 -8.65 1.08
CA PRO A 260 -4.01 -8.97 1.44
C PRO A 260 -3.98 -10.32 2.17
N LEU A 261 -3.06 -11.18 1.77
CA LEU A 261 -2.81 -12.46 2.41
C LEU A 261 -1.57 -12.34 3.28
N ARG A 262 -1.62 -12.89 4.49
CA ARG A 262 -0.46 -13.06 5.35
C ARG A 262 -0.11 -14.54 5.41
N PHE A 263 1.15 -14.86 5.16
CA PHE A 263 1.67 -16.21 5.36
C PHE A 263 2.06 -16.41 6.83
N ASP A 264 1.64 -17.54 7.40
CA ASP A 264 1.98 -17.91 8.78
C ASP A 264 3.40 -18.48 8.91
N ASP A 265 3.93 -19.06 7.83
CA ASP A 265 5.26 -19.68 7.75
C ASP A 265 6.35 -18.72 7.26
N ILE A 266 5.98 -17.50 6.81
CA ILE A 266 6.93 -16.46 6.41
C ILE A 266 7.05 -15.41 7.52
N ALA A 267 8.13 -15.51 8.31
CA ALA A 267 8.45 -14.53 9.33
C ALA A 267 8.98 -13.22 8.74
N LYS A 268 9.70 -13.28 7.61
CA LYS A 268 10.30 -12.11 6.96
C LYS A 268 10.07 -12.14 5.46
N LEU A 269 9.25 -11.20 4.99
CA LEU A 269 9.00 -10.95 3.58
C LEU A 269 10.04 -9.97 3.01
N LYS A 270 10.49 -10.20 1.77
CA LYS A 270 11.38 -9.26 1.07
C LYS A 270 10.72 -7.88 0.96
N TRP A 271 11.48 -6.82 1.25
CA TRP A 271 11.05 -5.40 1.22
C TRP A 271 9.98 -5.00 2.23
N ASN A 272 9.49 -5.90 3.07
CA ASN A 272 8.52 -5.56 4.10
C ASN A 272 9.19 -4.88 5.29
N THR A 273 8.54 -3.83 5.80
CA THR A 273 8.91 -3.14 7.05
C THR A 273 7.73 -3.26 8.00
N PRO A 274 7.68 -4.27 8.90
CA PRO A 274 6.49 -4.54 9.71
C PRO A 274 6.01 -3.32 10.50
N GLU A 275 6.90 -2.72 11.27
CA GLU A 275 6.67 -1.49 12.02
C GLU A 275 8.00 -0.71 12.08
N LYS A 276 7.93 0.62 11.94
CA LYS A 276 9.11 1.49 11.99
C LYS A 276 8.71 2.93 12.28
N THR A 277 9.47 3.62 13.12
CA THR A 277 9.43 5.08 13.20
C THR A 277 10.39 5.65 12.16
N PHE A 278 9.86 6.35 11.15
CA PHE A 278 10.67 7.02 10.14
C PHE A 278 11.09 8.40 10.63
N GLU A 279 12.39 8.63 10.71
CA GLU A 279 12.95 9.96 10.99
C GLU A 279 12.72 10.93 9.82
N PRO A 280 12.75 12.27 10.04
CA PRO A 280 12.61 13.24 8.97
C PRO A 280 13.58 12.97 7.81
N LYS A 281 13.05 12.96 6.58
CA LYS A 281 13.78 12.65 5.33
C LYS A 281 14.28 11.21 5.20
N GLU A 282 13.90 10.33 6.11
CA GLU A 282 14.22 8.91 5.99
C GLU A 282 13.33 8.24 4.92
N ASP A 283 13.91 7.26 4.23
CA ASP A 283 13.23 6.42 3.24
C ASP A 283 13.19 4.96 3.71
N GLY A 284 12.26 4.18 3.14
CA GLY A 284 12.12 2.76 3.39
C GLY A 284 11.23 2.09 2.33
N THR A 285 10.88 0.85 2.60
CA THR A 285 10.10 0.02 1.68
C THR A 285 9.00 -0.71 2.42
N ASP A 286 7.96 -1.07 1.68
CA ASP A 286 7.00 -2.07 2.13
C ASP A 286 6.62 -2.99 0.96
N SER A 287 6.07 -4.15 1.28
CA SER A 287 5.54 -5.08 0.29
C SER A 287 4.25 -5.71 0.80
N ILE A 288 3.27 -5.85 -0.08
CA ILE A 288 1.95 -6.39 0.25
C ILE A 288 1.64 -7.53 -0.71
N VAL A 289 1.27 -8.69 -0.19
CA VAL A 289 0.84 -9.84 -0.99
C VAL A 289 -0.68 -9.87 -1.04
N PHE A 290 -1.24 -10.05 -2.23
CA PHE A 290 -2.67 -10.24 -2.47
C PHE A 290 -2.93 -11.63 -3.04
N ASP A 291 -3.96 -12.29 -2.51
CA ASP A 291 -4.50 -13.52 -3.08
C ASP A 291 -5.49 -13.18 -4.20
N VAL A 292 -5.13 -13.56 -5.43
CA VAL A 292 -5.93 -13.33 -6.63
C VAL A 292 -6.64 -14.60 -7.14
N GLY A 293 -6.36 -15.76 -6.51
CA GLY A 293 -6.88 -17.06 -6.91
C GLY A 293 -6.19 -17.68 -8.13
N GLU A 294 -6.31 -19.01 -8.27
CA GLU A 294 -5.64 -19.81 -9.31
C GLU A 294 -6.09 -19.47 -10.74
N ASN A 295 -7.33 -18.98 -10.90
CA ASN A 295 -7.92 -18.66 -12.20
C ASN A 295 -7.56 -17.25 -12.70
N PHE A 296 -6.80 -16.48 -11.91
CA PHE A 296 -6.42 -15.13 -12.29
C PHE A 296 -5.43 -15.15 -13.45
N ASN A 297 -5.76 -14.40 -14.51
CA ASN A 297 -4.87 -14.22 -15.65
C ASN A 297 -4.29 -12.79 -15.64
N PRO A 298 -3.04 -12.60 -15.21
CA PRO A 298 -2.44 -11.25 -15.18
C PRO A 298 -2.25 -10.69 -16.60
N LYS A 299 -2.31 -11.54 -17.64
CA LYS A 299 -2.23 -11.11 -19.05
C LYS A 299 -3.52 -10.51 -19.58
N THR A 300 -4.62 -10.53 -18.84
CA THR A 300 -5.87 -9.84 -19.25
C THR A 300 -6.04 -8.50 -18.57
N VAL A 301 -5.38 -8.29 -17.42
CA VAL A 301 -5.47 -7.05 -16.64
C VAL A 301 -4.84 -5.89 -17.41
N GLN A 302 -5.58 -4.79 -17.53
CA GLN A 302 -5.05 -3.53 -18.06
C GLN A 302 -4.55 -2.62 -16.95
N ASN A 303 -5.32 -2.53 -15.86
CA ASN A 303 -4.98 -1.69 -14.71
C ASN A 303 -5.39 -2.39 -13.42
N LEU A 304 -4.51 -2.30 -12.42
CA LEU A 304 -4.87 -2.57 -11.04
C LEU A 304 -5.16 -1.25 -10.34
N TYR A 305 -6.05 -1.29 -9.36
CA TYR A 305 -6.44 -0.18 -8.52
C TYR A 305 -6.12 -0.54 -7.07
N LEU A 306 -5.15 0.16 -6.51
CA LEU A 306 -4.63 -0.08 -5.17
C LEU A 306 -5.14 1.01 -4.22
N ASP A 307 -5.83 0.60 -3.15
CA ASP A 307 -6.24 1.48 -2.05
C ASP A 307 -5.49 1.09 -0.77
N LEU A 308 -4.71 2.02 -0.23
CA LEU A 308 -3.93 1.85 0.99
C LEU A 308 -4.49 2.76 2.09
N PRO A 309 -5.02 2.22 3.22
CA PRO A 309 -5.52 3.03 4.32
C PRO A 309 -4.43 3.96 4.91
N GLY A 310 -4.75 5.24 5.12
CA GLY A 310 -3.84 6.22 5.73
C GLY A 310 -3.57 5.97 7.23
N GLN A 311 -4.36 5.09 7.86
CA GLN A 311 -4.19 4.67 9.25
C GLN A 311 -2.84 3.99 9.52
N ALA A 312 -2.13 3.55 8.47
CA ALA A 312 -0.74 3.06 8.56
C ALA A 312 0.23 4.07 9.17
N VAL A 313 -0.12 5.37 9.16
CA VAL A 313 0.67 6.46 9.78
C VAL A 313 -0.12 7.24 10.82
N GLY A 314 -1.18 6.64 11.38
CA GLY A 314 -2.07 7.30 12.34
C GLY A 314 -3.02 8.34 11.74
N GLY A 315 -2.98 8.55 10.42
CA GLY A 315 -3.80 9.50 9.68
C GLY A 315 -5.16 8.96 9.23
N GLY A 316 -5.99 9.86 8.69
CA GLY A 316 -7.17 9.53 7.91
C GLY A 316 -6.83 9.27 6.44
N GLY A 317 -7.85 9.15 5.58
CA GLY A 317 -7.61 9.08 4.13
C GLY A 317 -7.14 7.72 3.60
N SER A 318 -6.67 7.75 2.35
CA SER A 318 -6.33 6.59 1.55
C SER A 318 -5.35 6.97 0.44
N PHE A 319 -4.23 6.27 0.32
CA PHE A 319 -3.38 6.39 -0.86
C PHE A 319 -3.96 5.54 -1.99
N ARG A 320 -4.45 6.18 -3.06
CA ARG A 320 -5.13 5.52 -4.17
C ARG A 320 -4.31 5.56 -5.45
N PHE A 321 -3.86 4.41 -5.92
CA PHE A 321 -3.03 4.29 -7.12
C PHE A 321 -3.74 3.51 -8.22
N LYS A 322 -3.62 3.99 -9.45
CA LYS A 322 -3.89 3.21 -10.67
C LYS A 322 -2.55 2.70 -11.18
N VAL A 323 -2.38 1.38 -11.16
CA VAL A 323 -1.16 0.68 -11.56
C VAL A 323 -1.38 0.05 -12.94
N PRO A 324 -0.75 0.57 -14.00
CA PRO A 324 -0.92 -0.01 -15.33
C PRO A 324 -0.20 -1.36 -15.43
N ARG A 325 -0.68 -2.21 -16.34
CA ARG A 325 -0.08 -3.52 -16.65
C ARG A 325 1.44 -3.47 -16.87
N SER A 326 1.96 -2.39 -17.44
CA SER A 326 3.40 -2.23 -17.69
C SER A 326 4.26 -2.23 -16.42
N MET A 327 3.65 -2.09 -15.23
CA MET A 327 4.34 -2.22 -13.94
C MET A 327 4.26 -3.64 -13.36
N ILE A 328 3.48 -4.54 -13.96
CA ILE A 328 3.35 -5.94 -13.53
C ILE A 328 4.47 -6.76 -14.19
N GLN A 329 5.35 -7.30 -13.36
CA GLN A 329 6.47 -8.15 -13.75
C GLN A 329 6.09 -9.63 -13.60
N GLY A 330 6.89 -10.53 -14.19
CA GLY A 330 6.62 -11.97 -14.14
C GLY A 330 5.50 -12.44 -15.08
N LEU A 331 5.23 -11.67 -16.15
CA LEU A 331 4.22 -12.01 -17.15
C LEU A 331 4.74 -12.93 -18.27
N ASP A 332 6.02 -13.27 -18.28
CA ASP A 332 6.63 -14.04 -19.37
C ASP A 332 6.21 -15.52 -19.31
#